data_AF-E7G984-F1
#
_entry.id   AF-E7G984-F1
#
_cell.length_a   1.000
_cell.length_b   1.000
_cell.length_c   1.000
_cell.angle_alpha   90.00
_cell.angle_beta   90.00
_cell.angle_gamma   90.00
#
_symmetry.space_group_name_H-M   'P 1'
#
loop_
_entity.id
_entity.type
_entity.pdbx_description
1 polymer ?
#
loop_
_entity_poly.entity_id
_entity_poly.type
_entity_poly.pdbx_seq_one_letter_code
_entity_poly.pdbx_strand_id
1 'polypeptide(L)'
;MSYKFKYGNTEIEVPKKSESLCYQYDLGNNVNLNSLTMEGYYHQAINANASTALNYPIAEAGLLTVIKRGYIYQTYHTYCNSGFWYRSQYNGSWYPWKKSADTNLLTWNNMSGKPTSYTPTNHNHAYATWLGAQYASGGDWLGFYSAYGGSRRGYLQHTASSFYILSETGNIILSPKTDVLCNANLILGNVNFISGRTTSGASVGMLVRGDDNNVYVGYYNNGTIIRGSFCKLGSASGATITSDRNLKKNITPLNDYELFFSKLKPVSFVYDITHHKRTHLGFISQDVEKALKESSLNNEKFSGLCIDKISNCQIYDEDSDERILLNKGIKEIYSLRYEEFIALNTHMIQKQQTEIDSLKKEIQELKEMILSL
;
A
#
# COMPACT_ATOMS: atom_id res chain seq x y z
N MET A 1 13.78 58.32 -92.87
CA MET A 1 13.27 59.63 -92.41
C MET A 1 13.98 59.98 -91.10
N SER A 2 14.96 60.88 -91.17
CA SER A 2 15.61 61.53 -90.01
C SER A 2 14.77 62.75 -89.60
N TYR A 3 14.85 63.16 -88.34
CA TYR A 3 14.34 64.46 -87.93
C TYR A 3 15.46 65.49 -88.10
N LYS A 4 15.19 66.54 -88.87
CA LYS A 4 16.09 67.68 -89.04
C LYS A 4 15.64 68.79 -88.11
N PHE A 5 16.53 69.23 -87.24
CA PHE A 5 16.29 70.37 -86.36
C PHE A 5 17.22 71.52 -86.78
N LYS A 6 16.68 72.71 -86.94
CA LYS A 6 17.48 73.94 -87.11
C LYS A 6 17.73 74.56 -85.74
N TYR A 7 19.01 74.73 -85.39
CA TYR A 7 19.42 75.55 -84.27
C TYR A 7 20.37 76.64 -84.78
N GLY A 8 19.86 77.87 -84.87
CA GLY A 8 20.56 78.95 -85.59
C GLY A 8 20.77 78.61 -87.07
N ASN A 9 22.00 78.81 -87.57
CA ASN A 9 22.37 78.56 -88.97
C ASN A 9 22.87 77.12 -89.25
N THR A 10 22.82 76.23 -88.27
CA THR A 10 23.31 74.84 -88.41
C THR A 10 22.14 73.85 -88.39
N GLU A 11 22.14 72.91 -89.33
CA GLU A 11 21.16 71.82 -89.39
C GLU A 11 21.77 70.57 -88.74
N ILE A 12 21.14 70.06 -87.67
CA ILE A 12 21.60 68.85 -86.96
C ILE A 12 20.67 67.70 -87.36
N GLU A 13 21.27 66.62 -87.85
CA GLU A 13 20.55 65.41 -88.22
C GLU A 13 20.67 64.35 -87.13
N VAL A 14 19.56 64.03 -86.46
CA VAL A 14 19.53 63.00 -85.41
C VAL A 14 19.02 61.69 -86.01
N PRO A 15 19.80 60.59 -85.98
CA PRO A 15 19.32 59.29 -86.44
C PRO A 15 18.19 58.80 -85.53
N LYS A 16 17.07 58.36 -86.12
CA LYS A 16 15.96 57.73 -85.39
C LYS A 16 16.50 56.46 -84.67
N LYS A 17 16.68 56.51 -83.35
CA LYS A 17 17.05 55.32 -82.55
C LYS A 17 15.76 54.57 -82.14
N SER A 18 15.60 53.39 -82.73
CA SER A 18 14.63 52.30 -82.47
C SER A 18 13.12 52.65 -82.43
N GLU A 19 12.42 52.26 -83.50
CA GLU A 19 10.95 52.18 -83.61
C GLU A 19 10.32 51.05 -82.78
N SER A 20 11.04 50.49 -81.79
CA SER A 20 10.60 49.33 -81.00
C SER A 20 9.46 49.61 -80.00
N LEU A 21 9.00 50.86 -79.89
CA LEU A 21 7.87 51.26 -79.04
C LEU A 21 6.57 51.56 -79.83
N CYS A 22 6.56 51.46 -81.16
CA CYS A 22 5.39 51.81 -81.98
C CYS A 22 4.63 50.65 -82.62
N TYR A 23 5.04 49.38 -82.41
CA TYR A 23 4.26 48.21 -82.84
C TYR A 23 3.41 47.69 -81.68
N GLN A 24 2.18 48.22 -81.59
CA GLN A 24 1.09 47.70 -80.76
C GLN A 24 0.03 47.14 -81.71
N TYR A 25 -0.32 45.86 -81.56
CA TYR A 25 -1.26 45.19 -82.44
C TYR A 25 -2.28 44.38 -81.65
N ASP A 26 -3.56 44.63 -81.88
CA ASP A 26 -4.64 43.79 -81.35
C ASP A 26 -4.72 42.50 -82.18
N LEU A 27 -4.50 41.37 -81.52
CA LEU A 27 -4.58 40.05 -82.13
C LEU A 27 -6.04 39.69 -82.40
N GLY A 28 -6.34 39.38 -83.66
CA GLY A 28 -7.63 38.82 -84.06
C GLY A 28 -7.79 37.36 -83.65
N ASN A 29 -8.79 36.71 -84.25
CA ASN A 29 -9.09 35.30 -84.00
C ASN A 29 -8.01 34.40 -84.64
N ASN A 30 -7.79 33.21 -84.07
CA ASN A 30 -6.93 32.16 -84.63
C ASN A 30 -5.45 32.55 -84.86
N VAL A 31 -4.91 33.52 -84.11
CA VAL A 31 -3.49 33.88 -84.22
C VAL A 31 -2.62 32.88 -83.45
N ASN A 32 -1.68 32.24 -84.15
CA ASN A 32 -0.71 31.36 -83.53
C ASN A 32 0.50 32.16 -83.01
N LEU A 33 0.80 32.11 -81.71
CA LEU A 33 1.88 32.91 -81.13
C LEU A 33 3.27 32.53 -81.66
N ASN A 34 3.46 31.33 -82.22
CA ASN A 34 4.74 30.95 -82.82
C ASN A 34 5.06 31.74 -84.10
N SER A 35 4.06 32.30 -84.79
CA SER A 35 4.29 33.14 -85.98
C SER A 35 4.68 34.57 -85.63
N LEU A 36 4.47 35.01 -84.38
CA LEU A 36 4.79 36.36 -83.91
C LEU A 36 6.26 36.46 -83.49
N THR A 37 7.10 36.75 -84.48
CA THR A 37 8.57 36.80 -84.34
C THR A 37 9.15 38.21 -84.44
N MET A 38 8.33 39.19 -84.81
CA MET A 38 8.72 40.60 -84.91
C MET A 38 8.62 41.25 -83.54
N GLU A 39 9.60 42.10 -83.21
CA GLU A 39 9.60 42.83 -81.94
C GLU A 39 8.36 43.70 -81.82
N GLY A 40 7.65 43.60 -80.69
CA GLY A 40 6.43 44.37 -80.47
C GLY A 40 5.59 43.87 -79.31
N TYR A 41 4.49 44.59 -79.09
CA TYR A 41 3.46 44.28 -78.11
C TYR A 41 2.19 43.84 -78.84
N TYR A 42 1.72 42.64 -78.54
CA TYR A 42 0.56 42.04 -79.19
C TYR A 42 -0.49 41.73 -78.12
N HIS A 43 -1.63 42.41 -78.23
CA HIS A 43 -2.70 42.32 -77.24
C HIS A 43 -3.77 41.34 -77.71
N GLN A 44 -3.97 40.24 -76.98
CA GLN A 44 -5.11 39.35 -77.20
C GLN A 44 -6.23 39.75 -76.24
N ALA A 45 -7.28 40.39 -76.76
CA ALA A 45 -8.34 40.97 -75.95
C ALA A 45 -9.35 39.95 -75.39
N ILE A 46 -9.45 38.74 -75.97
CA ILE A 46 -10.55 37.81 -75.66
C ILE A 46 -10.02 36.41 -75.31
N ASN A 47 -10.47 35.84 -74.19
CA ASN A 47 -10.08 34.49 -73.74
C ASN A 47 -10.37 33.41 -74.81
N ALA A 48 -11.50 33.52 -75.50
CA ALA A 48 -11.90 32.57 -76.55
C ALA A 48 -10.91 32.47 -77.73
N ASN A 49 -10.08 33.50 -77.93
CA ASN A 49 -9.07 33.55 -78.98
C ASN A 49 -7.68 33.15 -78.49
N ALA A 50 -7.49 32.96 -77.17
CA ALA A 50 -6.27 32.43 -76.58
C ALA A 50 -6.42 30.92 -76.38
N SER A 51 -5.50 30.13 -76.95
CA SER A 51 -5.54 28.67 -76.83
C SER A 51 -4.15 28.05 -76.84
N THR A 52 -3.95 26.99 -76.06
CA THR A 52 -2.70 26.22 -76.06
C THR A 52 -2.42 25.58 -77.42
N ALA A 53 -3.46 25.25 -78.20
CA ALA A 53 -3.33 24.78 -79.58
C ALA A 53 -2.73 25.86 -80.53
N LEU A 54 -2.93 27.14 -80.19
CA LEU A 54 -2.35 28.29 -80.90
C LEU A 54 -1.07 28.80 -80.21
N ASN A 55 -0.45 27.98 -79.36
CA ASN A 55 0.80 28.26 -78.64
C ASN A 55 0.71 29.38 -77.58
N TYR A 56 -0.49 29.69 -77.09
CA TYR A 56 -0.63 30.44 -75.83
C TYR A 56 -0.21 29.58 -74.62
N PRO A 57 0.36 30.17 -73.56
CA PRO A 57 0.70 29.40 -72.35
C PRO A 57 -0.53 28.92 -71.57
N ILE A 58 -1.66 29.60 -71.74
CA ILE A 58 -2.94 29.36 -71.06
C ILE A 58 -4.08 29.93 -71.92
N ALA A 59 -5.31 29.43 -71.76
CA ALA A 59 -6.50 29.90 -72.47
C ALA A 59 -7.10 31.17 -71.84
N GLU A 60 -6.27 32.21 -71.69
CA GLU A 60 -6.66 33.51 -71.12
C GLU A 60 -6.10 34.66 -71.98
N ALA A 61 -6.88 35.73 -72.13
CA ALA A 61 -6.51 36.98 -72.76
C ALA A 61 -5.31 37.62 -72.06
N GLY A 62 -4.58 38.47 -72.77
CA GLY A 62 -3.36 39.03 -72.23
C GLY A 62 -2.47 39.71 -73.26
N LEU A 63 -1.31 40.12 -72.77
CA LEU A 63 -0.30 40.81 -73.54
C LEU A 63 0.86 39.86 -73.85
N LEU A 64 1.13 39.65 -75.13
CA LEU A 64 2.38 39.05 -75.60
C LEU A 64 3.38 40.15 -75.90
N THR A 65 4.56 40.08 -75.28
CA THR A 65 5.72 40.89 -75.66
C THR A 65 6.71 40.02 -76.40
N VAL A 66 7.17 40.47 -77.56
CA VAL A 66 8.20 39.81 -78.36
C VAL A 66 9.44 40.71 -78.40
N ILE A 67 10.59 40.17 -78.00
CA ILE A 67 11.89 40.85 -78.07
C ILE A 67 12.85 39.98 -78.89
N LYS A 68 13.61 40.60 -79.80
CA LYS A 68 14.54 39.93 -80.71
C LYS A 68 15.95 40.49 -80.54
N ARG A 69 16.83 39.70 -79.92
CA ARG A 69 18.25 40.03 -79.67
C ARG A 69 19.10 38.77 -79.83
N GLY A 70 19.40 38.40 -81.08
CA GLY A 70 20.03 37.10 -81.44
C GLY A 70 19.08 35.90 -81.33
N TYR A 71 18.23 35.88 -80.29
CA TYR A 71 17.13 34.96 -80.06
C TYR A 71 15.79 35.70 -80.08
N ILE A 72 14.68 34.97 -80.11
CA ILE A 72 13.35 35.53 -79.88
C ILE A 72 12.91 35.18 -78.46
N TYR A 73 12.54 36.19 -77.69
CA TYR A 73 12.00 36.04 -76.35
C TYR A 73 10.54 36.43 -76.40
N GLN A 74 9.69 35.56 -75.85
CA GLN A 74 8.28 35.83 -75.67
C GLN A 74 7.95 35.81 -74.19
N THR A 75 7.22 36.82 -73.75
CA THR A 75 6.57 36.84 -72.45
C THR A 75 5.08 37.04 -72.63
N TYR A 76 4.27 36.32 -71.87
CA TYR A 76 2.82 36.47 -71.88
C TYR A 76 2.34 36.82 -70.47
N HIS A 77 1.64 37.95 -70.34
CA HIS A 77 1.04 38.40 -69.10
C HIS A 77 -0.49 38.39 -69.27
N THR A 78 -1.18 37.58 -68.46
CA THR A 78 -2.65 37.50 -68.51
C THR A 78 -3.31 38.74 -67.92
N TYR A 79 -4.47 39.11 -68.47
CA TYR A 79 -5.20 40.32 -68.07
C TYR A 79 -5.59 40.37 -66.58
N CYS A 80 -5.75 39.21 -65.95
CA CYS A 80 -6.23 39.05 -64.58
C CYS A 80 -5.11 38.75 -63.57
N ASN A 81 -3.84 38.91 -63.94
CA ASN A 81 -2.67 38.59 -63.10
C ASN A 81 -2.64 37.13 -62.59
N SER A 82 -3.34 36.21 -63.26
CA SER A 82 -3.30 34.76 -62.93
C SER A 82 -1.93 34.13 -63.16
N GLY A 83 -1.09 34.78 -63.98
CA GLY A 83 0.31 34.42 -64.13
C GLY A 83 1.08 35.28 -65.12
N PHE A 84 2.38 35.06 -65.10
CA PHE A 84 3.33 35.58 -66.06
C PHE A 84 4.13 34.39 -66.60
N TRP A 85 4.15 34.23 -67.92
CA TRP A 85 4.88 33.15 -68.59
C TRP A 85 5.97 33.72 -69.47
N TYR A 86 7.06 32.97 -69.61
CA TYR A 86 8.14 33.29 -70.52
C TYR A 86 8.59 32.06 -71.29
N ARG A 87 9.07 32.27 -72.51
CA ARG A 87 9.74 31.27 -73.34
C ARG A 87 10.69 31.94 -74.32
N SER A 88 11.49 31.14 -75.01
CA SER A 88 12.37 31.60 -76.07
C SER A 88 12.28 30.72 -77.32
N GLN A 89 12.66 31.28 -78.46
CA GLN A 89 12.95 30.55 -79.68
C GLN A 89 14.44 30.66 -80.00
N TYR A 90 15.07 29.54 -80.30
CA TYR A 90 16.42 29.48 -80.81
C TYR A 90 16.48 28.55 -82.02
N ASN A 91 17.17 28.99 -83.08
CA ASN A 91 17.36 28.22 -84.31
C ASN A 91 16.03 27.65 -84.89
N GLY A 92 14.97 28.46 -84.88
CA GLY A 92 13.63 28.08 -85.33
C GLY A 92 12.80 27.23 -84.37
N SER A 93 13.38 26.72 -83.28
CA SER A 93 12.69 25.85 -82.30
C SER A 93 12.22 26.62 -81.06
N TRP A 94 10.96 26.45 -80.68
CA TRP A 94 10.36 27.06 -79.48
C TRP A 94 10.56 26.17 -78.25
N TYR A 95 11.03 26.77 -77.15
CA TYR A 95 11.06 26.14 -75.84
C TYR A 95 9.69 26.23 -75.16
N PRO A 96 9.36 25.28 -74.25
CA PRO A 96 8.08 25.29 -73.54
C PRO A 96 7.94 26.55 -72.67
N TRP A 97 6.70 27.01 -72.52
CA TRP A 97 6.35 28.09 -71.60
C TRP A 97 6.68 27.71 -70.15
N LYS A 98 7.32 28.61 -69.41
CA LYS A 98 7.52 28.50 -67.96
C LYS A 98 6.74 29.60 -67.24
N LYS A 99 5.96 29.21 -66.23
CA LYS A 99 5.23 30.14 -65.35
C LYS A 99 6.18 30.70 -64.28
N SER A 100 6.13 32.00 -64.03
CA SER A 100 6.82 32.62 -62.89
C SER A 100 6.18 32.18 -61.57
N ALA A 101 6.99 31.99 -60.52
CA ALA A 101 6.53 31.45 -59.24
C ALA A 101 5.61 32.42 -58.49
N ASP A 102 4.56 31.88 -57.84
CA ASP A 102 3.69 32.60 -56.91
C ASP A 102 4.09 32.25 -55.47
N THR A 103 4.55 33.24 -54.72
CA THR A 103 5.03 33.07 -53.34
C THR A 103 3.91 32.76 -52.34
N ASN A 104 2.64 32.97 -52.70
CA ASN A 104 1.49 32.63 -51.86
C ASN A 104 1.31 31.12 -51.64
N LEU A 105 2.01 30.28 -52.40
CA LEU A 105 1.95 28.82 -52.27
C LEU A 105 2.94 28.25 -51.23
N LEU A 106 3.81 29.07 -50.63
CA LEU A 106 4.83 28.68 -49.65
C LEU A 106 4.31 28.70 -48.19
N THR A 107 3.34 27.86 -47.83
CA THR A 107 2.76 27.79 -46.46
C THR A 107 3.09 26.49 -45.73
N TRP A 108 3.03 26.49 -44.38
CA TRP A 108 3.25 25.29 -43.54
C TRP A 108 2.36 24.10 -43.93
N ASN A 109 1.11 24.39 -44.32
CA ASN A 109 0.15 23.37 -44.74
C ASN A 109 0.61 22.64 -46.01
N ASN A 110 1.28 23.34 -46.92
CA ASN A 110 1.74 22.81 -48.21
C ASN A 110 3.11 22.10 -48.14
N MET A 111 3.72 21.99 -46.96
CA MET A 111 4.96 21.21 -46.79
C MET A 111 4.64 19.72 -46.58
N SER A 112 5.20 18.86 -47.44
CA SER A 112 5.16 17.40 -47.30
C SER A 112 6.24 16.88 -46.32
N GLY A 113 5.99 15.75 -45.66
CA GLY A 113 6.99 15.07 -44.82
C GLY A 113 7.09 15.55 -43.36
N LYS A 114 6.03 16.16 -42.82
CA LYS A 114 5.97 16.57 -41.40
C LYS A 114 5.94 15.34 -40.48
N PRO A 115 6.70 15.31 -39.35
CA PRO A 115 6.62 14.22 -38.39
C PRO A 115 5.26 14.21 -37.66
N THR A 116 4.81 13.03 -37.23
CA THR A 116 3.55 12.87 -36.48
C THR A 116 3.61 13.39 -35.05
N SER A 117 4.81 13.63 -34.53
CA SER A 117 5.06 14.20 -33.20
C SER A 117 6.37 14.95 -33.17
N TYR A 118 6.46 15.98 -32.32
CA TYR A 118 7.70 16.68 -32.00
C TYR A 118 8.16 16.28 -30.61
N THR A 119 9.47 16.16 -30.38
CA THR A 119 10.04 15.98 -29.04
C THR A 119 9.67 17.20 -28.19
N PRO A 120 8.91 17.03 -27.10
CA PRO A 120 8.51 18.16 -26.27
C PRO A 120 9.72 18.72 -25.52
N THR A 121 9.69 20.02 -25.25
CA THR A 121 10.59 20.63 -24.27
C THR A 121 10.25 20.13 -22.86
N ASN A 122 11.19 20.31 -21.94
CA ASN A 122 10.99 19.93 -20.54
C ASN A 122 9.73 20.60 -19.96
N HIS A 123 8.86 19.83 -19.31
CA HIS A 123 7.60 20.30 -18.73
C HIS A 123 7.23 19.50 -17.47
N ASN A 124 6.31 20.04 -16.67
CA ASN A 124 5.86 19.43 -15.42
C ASN A 124 4.44 18.88 -15.56
N HIS A 125 4.12 17.84 -14.78
CA HIS A 125 2.76 17.30 -14.63
C HIS A 125 2.17 17.63 -13.26
N ALA A 126 0.84 17.71 -13.18
CA ALA A 126 0.12 17.76 -11.91
C ALA A 126 0.14 16.40 -11.20
N TYR A 127 0.19 16.39 -9.87
CA TYR A 127 0.25 15.20 -9.02
C TYR A 127 -1.01 14.35 -9.14
N ALA A 128 -0.87 13.13 -9.68
CA ALA A 128 -1.89 12.09 -9.56
C ALA A 128 -1.54 11.19 -8.37
N THR A 129 -2.17 11.41 -7.22
CA THR A 129 -2.11 10.49 -6.09
C THR A 129 -2.99 9.27 -6.36
N TRP A 130 -2.44 8.29 -7.08
CA TRP A 130 -2.90 6.91 -7.02
C TRP A 130 -1.78 6.10 -6.37
N LEU A 131 -2.00 5.59 -5.16
CA LEU A 131 -1.00 4.88 -4.32
C LEU A 131 -0.62 3.49 -4.88
N GLY A 132 -0.38 3.37 -6.19
CA GLY A 132 -0.24 2.06 -6.84
C GLY A 132 0.56 2.02 -8.14
N ALA A 133 1.18 3.11 -8.58
CA ALA A 133 2.21 3.06 -9.61
C ALA A 133 3.11 4.29 -9.52
N GLN A 134 4.10 4.28 -8.61
CA GLN A 134 5.24 5.16 -8.80
C GLN A 134 6.08 4.55 -9.93
N TYR A 135 5.87 4.99 -11.17
CA TYR A 135 6.76 4.73 -12.30
C TYR A 135 8.08 5.49 -12.12
N ALA A 136 8.81 5.20 -11.03
CA ALA A 136 10.21 5.52 -10.92
C ALA A 136 10.98 4.26 -11.32
N SER A 137 11.93 4.39 -12.23
CA SER A 137 12.86 3.32 -12.60
C SER A 137 13.62 2.84 -11.35
N GLY A 138 13.15 1.79 -10.67
CA GLY A 138 13.76 1.30 -9.42
C GLY A 138 12.89 0.51 -8.44
N GLY A 139 11.58 0.32 -8.68
CA GLY A 139 10.75 -0.66 -7.97
C GLY A 139 9.40 -0.15 -7.43
N ASP A 140 8.47 -1.07 -7.17
CA ASP A 140 7.09 -0.81 -6.74
C ASP A 140 6.99 -0.52 -5.23
N TRP A 141 7.46 0.64 -4.79
CA TRP A 141 7.40 1.04 -3.38
C TRP A 141 7.22 2.55 -3.19
N LEU A 142 6.62 2.94 -2.05
CA LEU A 142 6.50 4.32 -1.59
C LEU A 142 7.45 4.56 -0.42
N GLY A 143 8.46 5.40 -0.61
CA GLY A 143 9.47 5.70 0.41
C GLY A 143 9.11 6.91 1.28
N PHE A 144 9.44 6.82 2.58
CA PHE A 144 9.43 7.94 3.51
C PHE A 144 10.86 8.37 3.80
N TYR A 145 11.15 9.67 3.66
CA TYR A 145 12.49 10.23 3.76
C TYR A 145 12.60 11.19 4.94
N SER A 146 13.81 11.37 5.47
CA SER A 146 14.07 12.29 6.59
C SER A 146 13.75 13.75 6.28
N ALA A 147 13.88 14.14 5.01
CA ALA A 147 13.59 15.46 4.46
C ALA A 147 13.52 15.35 2.93
N TYR A 148 13.16 16.44 2.23
CA TYR A 148 13.28 16.53 0.78
C TYR A 148 14.75 16.34 0.35
N GLY A 149 15.03 15.34 -0.49
CA GLY A 149 16.39 14.94 -0.87
C GLY A 149 17.20 14.25 0.24
N GLY A 150 16.58 13.91 1.38
CA GLY A 150 17.23 13.22 2.50
C GLY A 150 17.32 11.70 2.34
N SER A 151 17.70 10.99 3.41
CA SER A 151 17.80 9.53 3.44
C SER A 151 16.45 8.86 3.71
N ARG A 152 16.21 7.67 3.14
CA ARG A 152 15.01 6.86 3.38
C ARG A 152 15.01 6.36 4.83
N ARG A 153 13.85 6.39 5.48
CA ARG A 153 13.60 5.94 6.86
C ARG A 153 12.69 4.71 6.91
N GLY A 154 11.97 4.44 5.83
CA GLY A 154 11.07 3.30 5.69
C GLY A 154 10.32 3.36 4.37
N TYR A 155 9.53 2.33 4.08
CA TYR A 155 8.72 2.27 2.87
C TYR A 155 7.49 1.38 3.02
N LEU A 156 6.51 1.62 2.15
CA LEU A 156 5.43 0.68 1.83
C LEU A 156 5.77 -0.01 0.51
N GLN A 157 5.67 -1.33 0.46
CA GLN A 157 5.94 -2.11 -0.75
C GLN A 157 4.92 -3.25 -0.87
N HIS A 158 4.66 -3.70 -2.08
CA HIS A 158 3.99 -4.97 -2.32
C HIS A 158 4.83 -5.89 -3.20
N THR A 159 4.59 -7.18 -3.08
CA THR A 159 5.06 -8.22 -4.00
C THR A 159 3.84 -8.96 -4.55
N ALA A 160 4.06 -10.02 -5.33
CA ALA A 160 2.96 -10.88 -5.77
C ALA A 160 2.21 -11.57 -4.61
N SER A 161 2.84 -11.72 -3.44
CA SER A 161 2.30 -12.53 -2.33
C SER A 161 2.08 -11.77 -1.03
N SER A 162 2.66 -10.58 -0.88
CA SER A 162 2.74 -9.90 0.42
C SER A 162 2.69 -8.39 0.27
N PHE A 163 2.15 -7.73 1.30
CA PHE A 163 2.28 -6.28 1.49
C PHE A 163 3.19 -6.02 2.70
N TYR A 164 4.12 -5.08 2.54
CA TYR A 164 5.16 -4.77 3.51
C TYR A 164 5.01 -3.35 4.02
N ILE A 165 5.07 -3.21 5.35
CA ILE A 165 5.32 -1.96 6.05
C ILE A 165 6.68 -2.14 6.72
N LEU A 166 7.66 -1.37 6.29
CA LEU A 166 9.03 -1.51 6.80
C LEU A 166 9.58 -0.19 7.33
N SER A 167 10.15 -0.27 8.53
CA SER A 167 10.98 0.78 9.13
C SER A 167 12.45 0.39 8.94
N GLU A 168 13.22 1.24 8.29
CA GLU A 168 14.68 1.08 8.16
C GLU A 168 15.42 1.74 9.32
N THR A 169 14.71 2.55 10.12
CA THR A 169 15.27 3.27 11.24
C THR A 169 14.31 3.24 12.43
N GLY A 170 14.56 2.34 13.37
CA GLY A 170 13.78 2.24 14.62
C GLY A 170 12.46 1.49 14.45
N ASN A 171 11.45 1.87 15.24
CA ASN A 171 10.22 1.10 15.44
C ASN A 171 9.12 1.45 14.44
N ILE A 172 8.26 0.49 14.14
CA ILE A 172 6.90 0.76 13.61
C ILE A 172 5.98 0.94 14.81
N ILE A 173 5.35 2.12 14.93
CA ILE A 173 4.45 2.45 16.04
C ILE A 173 3.02 2.46 15.51
N LEU A 174 2.17 1.55 16.02
CA LEU A 174 0.73 1.54 15.78
C LEU A 174 0.03 2.02 17.05
N SER A 175 -0.53 3.23 17.02
CA SER A 175 -1.20 3.85 18.18
C SER A 175 -2.60 4.35 17.82
N PRO A 176 -3.53 3.46 17.44
CA PRO A 176 -4.93 3.84 17.27
C PRO A 176 -5.54 4.26 18.61
N LYS A 177 -6.66 5.01 18.56
CA LYS A 177 -7.44 5.35 19.77
C LYS A 177 -8.18 4.15 20.36
N THR A 178 -8.37 3.10 19.57
CA THR A 178 -9.09 1.88 19.92
C THR A 178 -8.19 0.68 19.59
N ASP A 179 -8.57 -0.17 18.64
CA ASP A 179 -8.00 -1.50 18.46
C ASP A 179 -7.13 -1.62 17.20
N VAL A 180 -6.14 -2.49 17.27
CA VAL A 180 -5.48 -3.07 16.08
C VAL A 180 -6.09 -4.45 15.85
N LEU A 181 -6.92 -4.57 14.83
CA LEU A 181 -7.62 -5.83 14.52
C LEU A 181 -6.82 -6.67 13.51
N CYS A 182 -6.67 -7.97 13.79
CA CYS A 182 -6.12 -8.96 12.88
C CYS A 182 -7.15 -10.06 12.64
N ASN A 183 -7.74 -10.09 11.44
CA ASN A 183 -8.79 -11.07 11.08
C ASN A 183 -8.20 -12.41 10.56
N ALA A 184 -6.90 -12.61 10.72
CA ALA A 184 -6.17 -13.79 10.28
C ALA A 184 -5.08 -14.13 11.31
N ASN A 185 -4.18 -15.05 10.97
CA ASN A 185 -3.09 -15.45 11.87
C ASN A 185 -2.09 -14.30 12.08
N LEU A 186 -1.73 -14.06 13.33
CA LEU A 186 -0.60 -13.20 13.71
C LEU A 186 0.66 -14.06 13.92
N ILE A 187 1.66 -13.90 13.06
CA ILE A 187 2.94 -14.60 13.17
C ILE A 187 4.01 -13.63 13.65
N LEU A 188 4.68 -13.97 14.75
CA LEU A 188 5.67 -13.15 15.42
C LEU A 188 7.06 -13.82 15.36
N GLY A 189 7.83 -13.48 14.33
CA GLY A 189 9.20 -14.00 14.13
C GLY A 189 10.21 -13.32 15.07
N ASN A 190 11.07 -14.11 15.72
CA ASN A 190 12.16 -13.62 16.60
C ASN A 190 11.75 -12.59 17.66
N VAL A 191 10.53 -12.68 18.19
CA VAL A 191 10.08 -11.82 19.30
C VAL A 191 10.64 -12.33 20.63
N ASN A 192 11.34 -11.43 21.34
CA ASN A 192 11.86 -11.70 22.69
C ASN A 192 10.76 -11.60 23.76
N PHE A 193 9.92 -10.56 23.67
CA PHE A 193 8.80 -10.35 24.58
C PHE A 193 7.61 -9.69 23.87
N ILE A 194 6.41 -10.12 24.24
CA ILE A 194 5.16 -9.39 24.04
C ILE A 194 4.84 -8.76 25.39
N SER A 195 4.81 -7.43 25.46
CA SER A 195 4.65 -6.70 26.71
C SER A 195 3.56 -5.65 26.64
N GLY A 196 2.85 -5.50 27.77
CA GLY A 196 1.96 -4.38 28.05
C GLY A 196 2.68 -3.27 28.82
N ARG A 197 1.96 -2.19 29.11
CA ARG A 197 2.41 -1.10 29.97
C ARG A 197 1.45 -0.96 31.15
N THR A 198 1.99 -0.76 32.36
CA THR A 198 1.20 -0.37 33.52
C THR A 198 0.67 1.06 33.35
N THR A 199 -0.24 1.47 34.23
CA THR A 199 -0.68 2.88 34.34
C THR A 199 0.46 3.85 34.67
N SER A 200 1.55 3.35 35.26
CA SER A 200 2.80 4.10 35.51
C SER A 200 3.81 4.04 34.35
N GLY A 201 3.49 3.37 33.24
CA GLY A 201 4.35 3.25 32.07
C GLY A 201 5.41 2.14 32.15
N ALA A 202 5.46 1.37 33.23
CA ALA A 202 6.38 0.24 33.37
C ALA A 202 6.00 -0.90 32.42
N SER A 203 6.99 -1.57 31.83
CA SER A 203 6.75 -2.75 30.98
C SER A 203 6.29 -3.95 31.80
N VAL A 204 5.29 -4.67 31.31
CA VAL A 204 4.84 -5.95 31.87
C VAL A 204 4.92 -7.01 30.80
N GLY A 205 5.76 -8.04 31.01
CA GLY A 205 5.83 -9.19 30.11
C GLY A 205 4.52 -9.97 30.16
N MET A 206 3.90 -10.19 29.00
CA MET A 206 2.72 -11.03 28.84
C MET A 206 3.12 -12.42 28.33
N LEU A 207 3.93 -12.45 27.27
CA LEU A 207 4.56 -13.65 26.73
C LEU A 207 6.05 -13.39 26.54
N VAL A 208 6.89 -14.28 27.04
CA VAL A 208 8.36 -14.15 26.97
C VAL A 208 8.94 -15.45 26.42
N ARG A 209 9.84 -15.36 25.45
CA ARG A 209 10.60 -16.52 24.99
C ARG A 209 11.92 -16.57 25.75
N GLY A 210 12.18 -17.68 26.45
CA GLY A 210 13.50 -17.92 27.05
C GLY A 210 14.52 -18.45 26.05
N ASP A 211 15.80 -18.40 26.43
CA ASP A 211 16.91 -18.98 25.65
C ASP A 211 16.84 -20.52 25.56
N ASP A 212 16.00 -21.13 26.40
CA ASP A 212 15.68 -22.55 26.44
C ASP A 212 14.57 -22.96 25.44
N ASN A 213 14.17 -22.04 24.56
CA ASN A 213 13.07 -22.19 23.59
C ASN A 213 11.68 -22.42 24.24
N ASN A 214 11.52 -22.14 25.53
CA ASN A 214 10.22 -22.18 26.18
C ASN A 214 9.50 -20.82 26.06
N VAL A 215 8.16 -20.88 26.02
CA VAL A 215 7.30 -19.70 26.13
C VAL A 215 6.78 -19.60 27.55
N TYR A 216 7.15 -18.51 28.21
CA TYR A 216 6.71 -18.15 29.54
C TYR A 216 5.49 -17.24 29.45
N VAL A 217 4.47 -17.53 30.27
CA VAL A 217 3.25 -16.73 30.38
C VAL A 217 3.28 -15.92 31.68
N GLY A 218 3.25 -14.59 31.55
CA GLY A 218 3.38 -13.64 32.64
C GLY A 218 4.84 -13.36 33.07
N TYR A 219 5.00 -12.58 34.13
CA TYR A 219 6.30 -12.09 34.61
C TYR A 219 6.42 -12.19 36.13
N TYR A 220 7.58 -12.61 36.64
CA TYR A 220 7.81 -13.08 38.01
C TYR A 220 7.20 -12.23 39.13
N ASN A 221 7.26 -10.89 39.04
CA ASN A 221 6.75 -10.01 40.10
C ASN A 221 5.24 -9.72 40.02
N ASN A 222 4.56 -10.22 38.99
CA ASN A 222 3.13 -10.03 38.76
C ASN A 222 2.41 -11.37 38.83
N GLY A 223 1.19 -11.38 39.38
CA GLY A 223 0.34 -12.56 39.33
C GLY A 223 -0.08 -12.89 37.89
N THR A 224 0.06 -14.14 37.48
CA THR A 224 -0.53 -14.67 36.23
C THR A 224 -1.88 -15.29 36.55
N ILE A 225 -2.97 -14.68 36.09
CA ILE A 225 -4.33 -15.22 36.24
C ILE A 225 -4.81 -15.70 34.87
N ILE A 226 -5.04 -17.00 34.73
CA ILE A 226 -5.62 -17.61 33.53
C ILE A 226 -7.13 -17.78 33.77
N ARG A 227 -7.95 -17.17 32.92
CA ARG A 227 -9.42 -17.23 33.00
C ARG A 227 -9.98 -18.01 31.81
N GLY A 228 -10.98 -18.84 32.08
CA GLY A 228 -11.66 -19.65 31.09
C GLY A 228 -12.39 -20.83 31.76
N SER A 229 -13.32 -21.47 31.05
CA SER A 229 -14.12 -22.57 31.61
C SER A 229 -13.29 -23.81 31.97
N PHE A 230 -12.10 -23.97 31.39
CA PHE A 230 -11.13 -25.00 31.77
C PHE A 230 -9.70 -24.60 31.38
N CYS A 231 -8.72 -25.11 32.13
CA CYS A 231 -7.30 -25.11 31.75
C CYS A 231 -6.85 -26.57 31.62
N LYS A 232 -6.26 -26.95 30.48
CA LYS A 232 -5.82 -28.33 30.21
C LYS A 232 -4.31 -28.37 30.09
N LEU A 233 -3.67 -29.18 30.94
CA LEU A 233 -2.28 -29.59 30.74
C LEU A 233 -2.28 -30.81 29.82
N GLY A 234 -1.85 -30.63 28.57
CA GLY A 234 -1.92 -31.68 27.54
C GLY A 234 -0.82 -32.75 27.62
N SER A 235 0.13 -32.61 28.54
CA SER A 235 1.30 -33.49 28.71
C SER A 235 1.04 -34.61 29.72
N ALA A 236 1.74 -35.73 29.57
CA ALA A 236 1.72 -36.85 30.53
C ALA A 236 2.37 -36.51 31.89
N SER A 237 3.18 -35.46 31.98
CA SER A 237 4.02 -35.19 33.15
C SER A 237 3.40 -34.25 34.21
N GLY A 238 2.20 -33.70 33.97
CA GLY A 238 1.52 -32.82 34.94
C GLY A 238 2.16 -31.44 35.13
N ALA A 239 1.84 -30.77 36.24
CA ALA A 239 2.43 -29.49 36.64
C ALA A 239 3.63 -29.69 37.57
N THR A 240 4.73 -28.97 37.32
CA THR A 240 5.91 -29.00 38.18
C THR A 240 5.86 -27.86 39.20
N ILE A 241 5.98 -28.19 40.48
CA ILE A 241 6.02 -27.21 41.58
C ILE A 241 7.36 -27.39 42.32
N THR A 242 8.16 -26.30 42.41
CA THR A 242 9.43 -26.34 43.15
C THR A 242 9.19 -26.57 44.63
N SER A 243 9.79 -27.63 45.18
CA SER A 243 9.66 -28.02 46.59
C SER A 243 11.03 -28.30 47.24
N ASP A 244 12.07 -27.60 46.78
CA ASP A 244 13.43 -27.74 47.31
C ASP A 244 13.50 -27.35 48.80
N ARG A 245 14.17 -28.17 49.62
CA ARG A 245 14.31 -27.95 51.07
C ARG A 245 15.02 -26.64 51.39
N ASN A 246 15.96 -26.21 50.56
CA ASN A 246 16.77 -25.01 50.78
C ASN A 246 15.95 -23.71 50.60
N LEU A 247 14.79 -23.82 49.97
CA LEU A 247 13.85 -22.71 49.80
C LEU A 247 12.78 -22.67 50.91
N LYS A 248 12.90 -23.54 51.93
CA LYS A 248 11.91 -23.69 53.01
C LYS A 248 12.53 -23.43 54.38
N LYS A 249 11.71 -22.89 55.28
CA LYS A 249 12.05 -22.65 56.69
C LYS A 249 10.92 -23.16 57.59
N ASN A 250 11.22 -23.39 58.87
CA ASN A 250 10.23 -23.82 59.88
C ASN A 250 9.47 -25.09 59.49
N ILE A 251 10.19 -26.12 59.03
CA ILE A 251 9.59 -27.40 58.62
C ILE A 251 9.25 -28.22 59.87
N THR A 252 7.97 -28.43 60.14
CA THR A 252 7.46 -29.20 61.30
C THR A 252 6.51 -30.32 60.85
N PRO A 253 6.31 -31.39 61.65
CA PRO A 253 5.29 -32.41 61.41
C PRO A 253 3.85 -31.85 61.38
N LEU A 254 2.91 -32.61 60.81
CA LEU A 254 1.51 -32.18 60.62
C LEU A 254 0.56 -32.54 61.78
N ASN A 255 1.08 -32.86 62.97
CA ASN A 255 0.27 -33.29 64.11
C ASN A 255 -0.80 -32.26 64.52
N ASP A 256 -0.52 -30.97 64.36
CA ASP A 256 -1.44 -29.89 64.69
C ASP A 256 -2.68 -29.83 63.77
N TYR A 257 -2.64 -30.54 62.63
CA TYR A 257 -3.70 -30.53 61.61
C TYR A 257 -4.62 -31.75 61.66
N GLU A 258 -4.41 -32.68 62.60
CA GLU A 258 -5.18 -33.93 62.65
C GLU A 258 -6.65 -33.69 63.04
N LEU A 259 -6.89 -32.81 64.02
CA LEU A 259 -8.25 -32.40 64.38
C LEU A 259 -8.92 -31.71 63.19
N PHE A 260 -8.18 -30.86 62.47
CA PHE A 260 -8.68 -30.21 61.26
C PHE A 260 -9.10 -31.23 60.19
N PHE A 261 -8.27 -32.23 59.91
CA PHE A 261 -8.63 -33.31 58.99
C PHE A 261 -9.93 -34.02 59.39
N SER A 262 -10.09 -34.35 60.68
CA SER A 262 -11.29 -35.03 61.18
C SER A 262 -12.59 -34.21 61.02
N LYS A 263 -12.46 -32.88 60.86
CA LYS A 263 -13.57 -31.94 60.70
C LYS A 263 -13.87 -31.62 59.23
N LEU A 264 -13.03 -32.05 58.29
CA LEU A 264 -13.27 -31.85 56.86
C LEU A 264 -14.50 -32.63 56.39
N LYS A 265 -15.32 -32.00 55.54
CA LYS A 265 -16.58 -32.56 55.02
C LYS A 265 -16.52 -32.66 53.50
N PRO A 266 -16.10 -33.80 52.93
CA PRO A 266 -16.19 -34.02 51.49
C PRO A 266 -17.67 -34.13 51.10
N VAL A 267 -18.04 -33.48 50.00
CA VAL A 267 -19.41 -33.42 49.48
C VAL A 267 -19.42 -33.58 47.97
N SER A 268 -20.59 -33.93 47.43
CA SER A 268 -20.88 -33.79 46.00
C SER A 268 -21.75 -32.56 45.76
N PHE A 269 -21.49 -31.82 44.69
CA PHE A 269 -22.28 -30.64 44.33
C PHE A 269 -22.38 -30.46 42.82
N VAL A 270 -23.34 -29.65 42.39
CA VAL A 270 -23.48 -29.17 41.00
C VAL A 270 -23.48 -27.66 41.08
N TYR A 271 -22.81 -26.99 40.13
CA TYR A 271 -22.83 -25.54 40.06
C TYR A 271 -24.21 -25.04 39.64
N ASP A 272 -24.68 -23.97 40.28
CA ASP A 272 -25.92 -23.27 39.94
C ASP A 272 -25.69 -22.32 38.75
N ILE A 273 -25.26 -22.90 37.62
CA ILE A 273 -24.98 -22.19 36.36
C ILE A 273 -25.58 -22.94 35.17
N THR A 274 -25.96 -22.19 34.13
CA THR A 274 -26.76 -22.68 32.99
C THR A 274 -26.15 -23.85 32.22
N HIS A 275 -24.82 -23.99 32.19
CA HIS A 275 -24.11 -24.90 31.27
C HIS A 275 -23.33 -26.05 31.93
N HIS A 276 -23.29 -26.16 33.26
CA HIS A 276 -22.50 -27.18 33.96
C HIS A 276 -23.35 -28.06 34.88
N LYS A 277 -23.89 -29.14 34.33
CA LYS A 277 -24.78 -30.08 35.05
C LYS A 277 -24.09 -31.33 35.58
N ARG A 278 -22.75 -31.39 35.53
CA ARG A 278 -22.01 -32.56 36.02
C ARG A 278 -21.92 -32.49 37.54
N THR A 279 -22.04 -33.66 38.19
CA THR A 279 -21.74 -33.78 39.61
C THR A 279 -20.23 -33.66 39.82
N HIS A 280 -19.83 -32.71 40.64
CA HIS A 280 -18.47 -32.52 41.12
C HIS A 280 -18.33 -33.09 42.53
N LEU A 281 -17.11 -33.49 42.89
CA LEU A 281 -16.74 -33.93 44.24
C LEU A 281 -15.71 -32.95 44.79
N GLY A 282 -15.85 -32.58 46.06
CA GLY A 282 -14.93 -31.65 46.69
C GLY A 282 -15.34 -31.21 48.08
N PHE A 283 -14.98 -29.98 48.44
CA PHE A 283 -15.29 -29.35 49.71
C PHE A 283 -15.96 -27.99 49.49
N ILE A 284 -16.78 -27.56 50.45
CA ILE A 284 -17.30 -26.20 50.50
C ILE A 284 -16.31 -25.33 51.27
N SER A 285 -15.84 -24.23 50.66
CA SER A 285 -14.78 -23.38 51.20
C SER A 285 -15.10 -22.84 52.60
N GLN A 286 -16.35 -22.46 52.85
CA GLN A 286 -16.81 -21.97 54.15
C GLN A 286 -16.83 -23.07 55.23
N ASP A 287 -17.11 -24.31 54.85
CA ASP A 287 -17.02 -25.46 55.77
C ASP A 287 -15.56 -25.76 56.12
N VAL A 288 -14.63 -25.58 55.17
CA VAL A 288 -13.17 -25.66 55.44
C VAL A 288 -12.74 -24.57 56.40
N GLU A 289 -13.18 -23.32 56.20
CA GLU A 289 -12.90 -22.21 57.12
C GLU A 289 -13.42 -22.51 58.54
N LYS A 290 -14.62 -23.07 58.64
CA LYS A 290 -15.20 -23.49 59.91
C LYS A 290 -14.38 -24.60 60.57
N ALA A 291 -13.95 -25.62 59.82
CA ALA A 291 -13.11 -26.70 60.32
C ALA A 291 -11.76 -26.20 60.86
N LEU A 292 -11.14 -25.20 60.20
CA LEU A 292 -9.93 -24.54 60.71
C LEU A 292 -10.18 -23.91 62.09
N LYS A 293 -11.24 -23.10 62.19
CA LYS A 293 -11.61 -22.40 63.43
C LYS A 293 -11.90 -23.38 64.58
N GLU A 294 -12.65 -24.45 64.30
CA GLU A 294 -12.96 -25.51 65.28
C GLU A 294 -11.72 -26.31 65.72
N SER A 295 -10.63 -26.22 64.96
CA SER A 295 -9.36 -26.90 65.25
C SER A 295 -8.30 -25.97 65.84
N SER A 296 -8.71 -24.78 66.28
CA SER A 296 -7.81 -23.72 66.77
C SER A 296 -6.74 -23.29 65.74
N LEU A 297 -7.01 -23.46 64.45
CA LEU A 297 -6.21 -22.95 63.34
C LEU A 297 -6.85 -21.70 62.75
N ASN A 298 -6.06 -20.87 62.09
CA ASN A 298 -6.52 -19.69 61.38
C ASN A 298 -6.16 -19.76 59.89
N ASN A 299 -6.66 -18.82 59.10
CA ASN A 299 -6.45 -18.79 57.64
C ASN A 299 -4.98 -18.59 57.25
N GLU A 300 -4.12 -18.09 58.15
CA GLU A 300 -2.67 -17.95 57.90
C GLU A 300 -1.91 -19.27 58.13
N LYS A 301 -2.50 -20.22 58.86
CA LYS A 301 -1.90 -21.54 59.12
C LYS A 301 -2.11 -22.52 57.98
N PHE A 302 -3.05 -22.26 57.07
CA PHE A 302 -3.32 -23.16 55.96
C PHE A 302 -3.58 -22.40 54.65
N SER A 303 -2.59 -22.45 53.75
CA SER A 303 -2.63 -21.79 52.44
C SER A 303 -3.65 -22.38 51.46
N GLY A 304 -4.31 -23.49 51.82
CA GLY A 304 -5.31 -24.13 50.99
C GLY A 304 -6.63 -23.39 50.89
N LEU A 305 -6.90 -22.42 51.77
CA LEU A 305 -8.08 -21.54 51.73
C LEU A 305 -7.66 -20.13 51.28
N CYS A 306 -8.28 -19.63 50.22
CA CYS A 306 -8.09 -18.26 49.72
C CYS A 306 -9.42 -17.50 49.82
N ILE A 307 -9.38 -16.29 50.39
CA ILE A 307 -10.53 -15.40 50.51
C ILE A 307 -10.12 -14.05 49.93
N ASP A 308 -10.72 -13.69 48.80
CA ASP A 308 -10.40 -12.45 48.08
C ASP A 308 -11.61 -11.51 48.08
N LYS A 309 -11.34 -10.22 48.26
CA LYS A 309 -12.38 -9.20 48.11
C LYS A 309 -12.74 -9.05 46.64
N ILE A 310 -14.02 -9.03 46.35
CA ILE A 310 -14.51 -8.80 44.99
C ILE A 310 -14.37 -7.31 44.68
N SER A 311 -13.59 -7.00 43.64
CA SER A 311 -13.40 -5.62 43.15
C SER A 311 -14.06 -5.43 41.78
N ASN A 312 -14.67 -4.27 41.54
CA ASN A 312 -15.36 -3.99 40.26
C ASN A 312 -14.44 -4.11 39.03
N CYS A 313 -13.12 -3.89 39.18
CA CYS A 313 -12.15 -4.04 38.09
C CYS A 313 -11.87 -5.50 37.70
N GLN A 314 -12.43 -6.47 38.41
CA GLN A 314 -12.31 -7.90 38.09
C GLN A 314 -13.53 -8.44 37.32
N ILE A 315 -14.57 -7.63 37.10
CA ILE A 315 -15.83 -8.08 36.50
C ILE A 315 -15.90 -7.67 35.03
N TYR A 316 -15.92 -8.67 34.14
CA TYR A 316 -15.90 -8.46 32.69
C TYR A 316 -17.23 -8.83 32.01
N ASP A 317 -18.09 -9.58 32.72
CA ASP A 317 -19.34 -10.14 32.20
C ASP A 317 -20.43 -10.14 33.28
N GLU A 318 -21.69 -10.15 32.88
CA GLU A 318 -22.85 -10.27 33.76
C GLU A 318 -22.92 -11.65 34.43
N ASP A 319 -22.39 -12.68 33.77
CA ASP A 319 -22.44 -14.08 34.22
C ASP A 319 -21.21 -14.53 35.03
N SER A 320 -20.30 -13.61 35.42
CA SER A 320 -19.12 -13.98 36.21
C SER A 320 -19.49 -14.34 37.65
N ASP A 321 -18.75 -15.28 38.27
CA ASP A 321 -18.96 -15.69 39.67
C ASP A 321 -18.96 -14.48 40.62
N GLU A 322 -18.05 -13.53 40.40
CA GLU A 322 -17.96 -12.28 41.15
C GLU A 322 -19.24 -11.44 41.04
N ARG A 323 -19.81 -11.30 39.84
CA ARG A 323 -21.05 -10.56 39.62
C ARG A 323 -22.23 -11.26 40.30
N ILE A 324 -22.32 -12.58 40.17
CA ILE A 324 -23.36 -13.40 40.81
C ILE A 324 -23.32 -13.22 42.34
N LEU A 325 -22.13 -13.27 42.94
CA LEU A 325 -21.95 -13.07 44.37
C LEU A 325 -22.35 -11.65 44.80
N LEU A 326 -21.91 -10.63 44.07
CA LEU A 326 -22.29 -9.24 44.37
C LEU A 326 -23.79 -8.99 44.26
N ASN A 327 -24.47 -9.59 43.28
CA ASN A 327 -25.93 -9.53 43.15
C ASN A 327 -26.65 -10.16 44.35
N LYS A 328 -26.02 -11.14 45.02
CA LYS A 328 -26.48 -11.74 46.28
C LYS A 328 -26.03 -10.95 47.53
N GLY A 329 -25.38 -9.79 47.37
CA GLY A 329 -24.87 -8.95 48.45
C GLY A 329 -23.56 -9.46 49.08
N ILE A 330 -22.91 -10.45 48.46
CA ILE A 330 -21.67 -11.06 48.95
C ILE A 330 -20.48 -10.32 48.34
N LYS A 331 -19.51 -9.90 49.17
CA LYS A 331 -18.38 -9.05 48.78
C LYS A 331 -17.03 -9.78 48.73
N GLU A 332 -17.03 -11.06 49.06
CA GLU A 332 -15.83 -11.89 49.14
C GLU A 332 -16.07 -13.19 48.38
N ILE A 333 -15.06 -13.64 47.64
CA ILE A 333 -15.06 -14.92 46.96
C ILE A 333 -14.11 -15.88 47.68
N TYR A 334 -14.58 -17.10 47.90
CA TYR A 334 -13.84 -18.14 48.60
C TYR A 334 -13.37 -19.21 47.61
N SER A 335 -12.06 -19.49 47.61
CA SER A 335 -11.43 -20.49 46.73
C SER A 335 -10.60 -21.49 47.52
N LEU A 336 -10.42 -22.70 46.97
CA LEU A 336 -9.59 -23.75 47.56
C LEU A 336 -8.45 -24.17 46.64
N ARG A 337 -7.25 -24.35 47.20
CA ARG A 337 -6.11 -25.01 46.54
C ARG A 337 -6.11 -26.47 46.96
N TYR A 338 -6.68 -27.34 46.12
CA TYR A 338 -6.89 -28.75 46.46
C TYR A 338 -5.59 -29.52 46.70
N GLU A 339 -4.49 -29.09 46.10
CA GLU A 339 -3.17 -29.69 46.24
C GLU A 339 -2.62 -29.59 47.67
N GLU A 340 -3.00 -28.55 48.42
CA GLU A 340 -2.59 -28.35 49.82
C GLU A 340 -3.17 -29.42 50.77
N PHE A 341 -4.21 -30.14 50.35
CA PHE A 341 -4.81 -31.22 51.14
C PHE A 341 -4.06 -32.55 50.98
N ILE A 342 -3.26 -32.73 49.91
CA ILE A 342 -2.64 -34.02 49.57
C ILE A 342 -1.65 -34.47 50.65
N ALA A 343 -0.82 -33.56 51.15
CA ALA A 343 0.14 -33.86 52.21
C ALA A 343 -0.55 -34.25 53.53
N LEU A 344 -1.64 -33.56 53.88
CA LEU A 344 -2.44 -33.87 55.06
C LEU A 344 -3.14 -35.23 54.94
N ASN A 345 -3.72 -35.52 53.78
CA ASN A 345 -4.30 -36.84 53.48
C ASN A 345 -3.24 -37.94 53.65
N THR A 346 -2.02 -37.71 53.14
CA THR A 346 -0.90 -38.65 53.26
C THR A 346 -0.52 -38.90 54.72
N HIS A 347 -0.39 -37.84 55.54
CA HIS A 347 -0.11 -37.94 56.98
C HIS A 347 -1.16 -38.79 57.70
N MET A 348 -2.44 -38.52 57.45
CA MET A 348 -3.53 -39.25 58.11
C MET A 348 -3.62 -40.70 57.65
N ILE A 349 -3.36 -40.99 56.37
CA ILE A 349 -3.29 -42.36 55.85
C ILE A 349 -2.15 -43.14 56.51
N GLN A 350 -0.96 -42.54 56.63
CA GLN A 350 0.18 -43.18 57.30
C GLN A 350 -0.10 -43.47 58.77
N LYS A 351 -0.75 -42.51 59.46
CA LYS A 351 -1.15 -42.68 60.86
C LYS A 351 -2.17 -43.81 61.01
N GLN A 352 -3.21 -43.83 60.18
CA GLN A 352 -4.21 -44.89 60.16
C GLN A 352 -3.60 -46.27 59.87
N GLN A 353 -2.65 -46.35 58.94
CA GLN A 353 -1.95 -47.61 58.65
C GLN A 353 -1.18 -48.13 59.87
N THR A 354 -0.50 -47.24 60.59
CA THR A 354 0.23 -47.61 61.82
C THR A 354 -0.72 -48.14 62.90
N GLU A 355 -1.87 -47.51 63.08
CA GLU A 355 -2.89 -47.94 64.04
C GLU A 355 -3.48 -49.30 63.65
N ILE A 356 -3.79 -49.51 62.37
CA ILE A 356 -4.27 -50.80 61.84
C ILE A 356 -3.25 -51.92 62.10
N ASP A 357 -1.96 -51.64 61.92
CA ASP A 357 -0.91 -52.65 62.13
C ASP A 357 -0.76 -53.00 63.62
N SER A 358 -0.89 -52.02 64.53
CA SER A 358 -0.95 -52.25 65.97
C SER A 358 -2.15 -53.12 66.35
N LEU A 359 -3.35 -52.77 65.88
CA LEU A 359 -4.58 -53.50 66.17
C LEU A 359 -4.53 -54.94 65.62
N LYS A 360 -3.96 -55.15 64.43
CA LYS A 360 -3.77 -56.50 63.88
C LYS A 360 -2.83 -57.33 64.74
N LYS A 361 -1.76 -56.74 65.27
CA LYS A 361 -0.82 -57.42 66.15
C LYS A 361 -1.49 -57.81 67.46
N GLU A 362 -2.23 -56.90 68.09
CA GLU A 362 -2.99 -57.19 69.32
C GLU A 362 -4.02 -58.31 69.10
N ILE A 363 -4.76 -58.28 67.98
CA ILE A 363 -5.69 -59.35 67.63
C ILE A 363 -4.97 -60.70 67.47
N GLN A 364 -3.77 -60.72 66.90
CA GLN A 364 -2.98 -61.94 66.75
C GLN A 364 -2.52 -62.48 68.10
N GLU A 365 -1.97 -61.64 68.96
CA GLU A 365 -1.55 -61.99 70.33
C GLU A 365 -2.74 -62.54 71.14
N LEU A 366 -3.91 -61.89 71.05
CA LEU A 366 -5.14 -62.35 71.69
C LEU A 366 -5.60 -63.72 71.18
N LYS A 367 -5.52 -63.96 69.86
CA LYS A 367 -5.86 -65.28 69.27
C LYS A 367 -4.93 -66.37 69.77
N GLU A 368 -3.63 -66.10 69.83
CA GLU A 368 -2.63 -67.05 70.34
C GLU A 368 -2.87 -67.38 71.81
N MET A 369 -3.21 -66.40 72.64
CA MET A 369 -3.59 -66.66 74.04
C MET A 369 -4.83 -67.55 74.14
N ILE A 370 -5.88 -67.31 73.35
CA ILE A 370 -7.10 -68.12 73.36
C ILE A 370 -6.81 -69.57 72.93
N LEU A 371 -5.94 -69.76 71.92
CA LEU A 371 -5.51 -71.09 71.47
C LEU A 371 -4.65 -71.84 72.50
N SER A 372 -4.07 -71.13 73.46
CA SER A 372 -3.25 -71.70 74.55
C SER A 372 -4.02 -72.03 75.83
N LEU A 373 -5.31 -71.64 75.91
CA LEU A 373 -6.26 -71.98 76.99
C LEU A 373 -7.02 -73.26 76.62
#